data_AF-A0A3M1CA39-F1
#
_entry.id   AF-A0A3M1CA39-F1
#
_cell.length_a   1.000
_cell.length_b   1.000
_cell.length_c   1.000
_cell.angle_alpha   90.00
_cell.angle_beta   90.00
_cell.angle_gamma   90.00
#
_symmetry.space_group_name_H-M   'P 1'
#
loop_
_entity.id
_entity.type
_entity.pdbx_description
1 polymer ?
#
loop_
_entity_poly.entity_id
_entity_poly.type
_entity_poly.pdbx_seq_one_letter_code
_entity_poly.pdbx_strand_id
1 'polypeptide(L)' 'MKTSAHKFKEKFFHPSPLFGQLTALVRQANVDSVIRKAQADKHSKKFKTTNHLYTMLVAVICQIKSLRDLCALFHVNIE' A
#
# COMPACT_ATOMS: atom_id res chain seq x y z
N MET A 1 5.75 15.91 -39.30
CA MET A 1 4.76 15.09 -38.58
C MET A 1 5.50 14.13 -37.64
N LYS A 2 5.77 14.51 -36.39
CA LYS A 2 6.42 13.64 -35.38
C LYS A 2 5.35 13.11 -34.43
N THR A 3 4.75 12.02 -34.91
CA THR A 3 4.10 10.89 -34.21
C THR A 3 3.96 10.97 -32.68
N SER A 4 2.75 11.31 -32.23
CA SER A 4 1.83 10.62 -31.29
C SER A 4 2.37 9.75 -30.11
N ALA A 5 3.50 9.06 -30.24
CA ALA A 5 4.04 8.12 -29.25
C ALA A 5 4.52 8.79 -27.95
N HIS A 6 4.94 10.06 -28.01
CA HIS A 6 5.43 10.81 -26.84
C HIS A 6 4.32 11.04 -25.80
N LYS A 7 3.11 11.41 -26.26
CA LYS A 7 1.97 11.71 -25.39
C LYS A 7 1.43 10.49 -24.64
N PHE A 8 1.71 9.27 -25.11
CA PHE A 8 1.26 8.06 -24.41
C PHE A 8 2.10 7.80 -23.17
N LYS A 9 3.43 8.05 -23.21
CA LYS A 9 4.33 7.81 -22.08
C LYS A 9 4.05 8.76 -20.90
N GLU A 10 3.77 10.02 -21.17
CA GLU A 10 3.49 11.02 -20.13
C GLU A 10 2.22 10.73 -19.32
N LYS A 11 1.26 9.97 -19.87
CA LYS A 11 0.05 9.56 -19.15
C LYS A 11 0.30 8.51 -18.05
N PHE A 12 1.41 7.79 -18.10
CA PHE A 12 1.73 6.73 -17.11
C PHE A 12 2.79 7.15 -16.09
N PHE A 13 3.51 8.24 -16.34
CA PHE A 13 4.47 8.80 -15.39
C PHE A 13 3.78 9.88 -14.55
N HIS A 14 3.00 9.44 -13.56
CA HIS A 14 2.57 10.34 -12.49
C HIS A 14 3.83 10.81 -11.72
N PRO A 15 3.96 12.11 -11.40
CA PRO A 15 5.11 12.64 -10.66
C PRO A 15 5.19 12.11 -9.22
N SER A 16 4.12 11.47 -8.74
CA SER A 16 4.14 10.78 -7.46
C SER A 16 4.96 9.49 -7.56
N PRO A 17 5.82 9.18 -6.58
CA PRO A 17 6.43 7.87 -6.43
C PRO A 17 5.36 6.76 -6.51
N LEU A 18 5.72 5.59 -7.05
CA LEU A 18 4.82 4.43 -7.22
C LEU A 18 4.03 4.12 -5.94
N PHE A 19 4.71 4.17 -4.79
CA PHE A 19 4.09 3.95 -3.49
C PHE A 19 3.02 5.01 -3.15
N GLY A 20 3.25 6.27 -3.50
CA GLY A 20 2.27 7.34 -3.36
C GLY A 20 1.02 7.14 -4.22
N GLN A 21 1.19 6.58 -5.42
CA GLN A 21 0.06 6.25 -6.30
C GLN A 21 -0.77 5.09 -5.74
N LEU A 22 -0.12 4.04 -5.23
CA LEU A 22 -0.81 2.89 -4.64
C LEU A 22 -1.55 3.25 -3.34
N THR A 23 -0.95 4.07 -2.49
CA THR A 23 -1.61 4.59 -1.28
C THR A 23 -2.81 5.49 -1.62
N ALA A 24 -2.72 6.30 -2.68
CA ALA A 24 -3.86 7.08 -3.17
C ALA A 24 -5.03 6.19 -3.65
N LEU A 25 -4.74 5.08 -4.34
CA LEU A 25 -5.75 4.10 -4.74
C LEU A 25 -6.43 3.43 -3.54
N VAL A 26 -5.65 3.05 -2.52
CA VAL A 26 -6.20 2.49 -1.27
C VAL A 26 -7.16 3.49 -0.60
N ARG A 27 -6.82 4.78 -0.59
CA ARG A 27 -7.70 5.83 -0.05
C ARG A 27 -8.98 6.00 -0.87
N GLN A 28 -8.90 5.95 -2.20
CA GLN A 28 -10.06 6.03 -3.09
C GLN A 28 -11.00 4.83 -2.94
N ALA A 29 -10.47 3.65 -2.64
CA ALA A 29 -11.26 2.44 -2.43
C ALA A 29 -12.13 2.46 -1.15
N ASN A 30 -12.00 3.50 -0.31
CA ASN A 30 -12.79 3.68 0.92
C ASN A 30 -12.77 2.44 1.83
N VAL A 31 -11.58 1.87 2.03
CA VAL A 31 -11.36 0.65 2.83
C VAL A 31 -11.88 0.83 4.26
N ASP A 32 -11.87 2.05 4.80
CA ASP A 32 -12.39 2.36 6.13
C ASP A 32 -13.87 2.01 6.30
N SER A 33 -14.67 2.14 5.24
CA SER A 33 -16.08 1.74 5.26
C SER A 33 -16.24 0.23 5.45
N VAL A 34 -15.39 -0.55 4.76
CA VAL A 34 -15.36 -2.01 4.87
C VAL A 34 -14.86 -2.44 6.25
N ILE A 35 -13.80 -1.81 6.76
CA ILE A 35 -13.25 -2.08 8.10
C ILE A 35 -14.33 -1.87 9.18
N ARG A 36 -15.08 -0.77 9.10
CA ARG A 36 -16.18 -0.48 10.05
C ARG A 36 -17.31 -1.50 9.94
N LYS A 37 -17.73 -1.83 8.72
CA LYS A 37 -18.82 -2.80 8.48
C LYS A 37 -18.45 -4.20 8.99
N ALA A 38 -17.20 -4.62 8.79
CA ALA A 38 -16.70 -5.92 9.22
C ALA A 38 -16.24 -5.96 10.69
N GLN A 39 -16.19 -4.81 11.39
CA GLN A 39 -15.63 -4.69 12.74
C GLN A 39 -14.20 -5.27 12.84
N ALA A 40 -13.42 -5.16 11.76
CA ALA A 40 -12.13 -5.84 11.62
C ALA A 40 -11.11 -5.40 12.69
N ASP A 41 -11.21 -4.16 13.16
CA ASP A 41 -10.30 -3.60 14.17
C ASP A 41 -10.81 -3.68 15.61
N LYS A 42 -11.93 -4.38 15.87
CA LYS A 42 -12.55 -4.44 17.21
C LYS A 42 -11.60 -4.95 18.29
N HIS A 43 -10.78 -5.95 17.96
CA HIS A 43 -9.82 -6.57 18.89
C HIS A 43 -8.37 -6.10 18.68
N SER A 44 -8.12 -5.25 17.68
CA SER A 44 -6.78 -4.72 17.42
C SER A 44 -6.55 -3.42 18.18
N LYS A 45 -5.47 -3.37 18.97
CA LYS A 45 -5.06 -2.15 19.68
C LYS A 45 -4.13 -1.27 18.84
N LYS A 46 -2.89 -1.72 18.63
CA LYS A 46 -1.83 -0.93 17.96
C LYS A 46 -1.76 -1.15 16.44
N PHE A 47 -2.07 -2.35 15.95
CA PHE A 47 -1.85 -2.74 14.55
C PHE A 47 -3.17 -2.88 13.77
N LYS A 48 -3.68 -1.77 13.25
CA LYS A 48 -4.98 -1.69 12.56
C LYS A 48 -4.95 -2.34 11.17
N THR A 49 -6.11 -2.66 10.63
CA THR A 49 -6.29 -3.29 9.31
C THR A 49 -5.62 -2.48 8.21
N THR A 50 -5.69 -1.15 8.27
CA THR A 50 -5.01 -0.26 7.32
C THR A 50 -3.48 -0.39 7.41
N ASN A 51 -2.91 -0.53 8.61
CA ASN A 51 -1.48 -0.77 8.79
C ASN A 51 -1.11 -2.13 8.18
N HIS A 52 -1.93 -3.16 8.42
CA HIS A 52 -1.72 -4.48 7.84
C HIS A 52 -1.75 -4.46 6.31
N LEU A 53 -2.69 -3.73 5.71
CA LEU A 53 -2.79 -3.56 4.27
C LEU A 53 -1.52 -2.92 3.68
N TYR A 54 -1.02 -1.83 4.27
CA TYR A 54 0.21 -1.20 3.81
C TYR A 54 1.44 -2.08 4.02
N THR A 55 1.53 -2.81 5.14
CA THR A 55 2.61 -3.78 5.38
C THR A 55 2.60 -4.91 4.35
N MET A 56 1.43 -5.43 3.97
CA MET A 56 1.30 -6.44 2.91
C MET A 56 1.66 -5.87 1.54
N LEU A 57 1.27 -4.64 1.24
CA LEU A 57 1.63 -3.97 -0.01
C LEU A 57 3.15 -3.84 -0.15
N VAL A 58 3.83 -3.43 0.92
CA VAL A 58 5.29 -3.36 0.97
C VAL A 58 5.90 -4.76 0.80
N ALA A 59 5.37 -5.79 1.46
CA ALA A 59 5.84 -7.16 1.31
C ALA A 59 5.81 -7.63 -0.16
N VAL A 60 4.72 -7.33 -0.88
CA VAL A 60 4.56 -7.67 -2.30
C VAL A 60 5.55 -6.90 -3.17
N ILE A 61 5.69 -5.59 -2.97
CA ILE A 61 6.60 -4.75 -3.76
C ILE A 61 8.06 -5.17 -3.56
N CYS A 62 8.45 -5.44 -2.30
CA CYS A 62 9.79 -5.87 -1.94
C CYS A 62 10.03 -7.38 -2.17
N GLN A 63 9.04 -8.12 -2.69
CA GLN A 63 9.13 -9.58 -2.92
C GLN A 63 9.54 -10.37 -1.67
N ILE A 64 9.09 -9.92 -0.50
CA ILE A 64 9.39 -10.54 0.78
C ILE A 64 8.55 -11.81 0.93
N LYS A 65 9.23 -12.94 1.11
CA LYS A 65 8.60 -14.27 1.19
C LYS A 65 8.40 -14.76 2.62
N SER A 66 9.02 -14.11 3.61
CA SER A 66 8.93 -14.51 5.01
C SER A 66 8.48 -13.37 5.90
N LEU A 67 7.65 -13.68 6.91
CA LEU A 67 7.25 -12.71 7.92
C LEU A 67 8.45 -12.23 8.75
N ARG A 68 9.49 -13.04 8.91
CA ARG A 68 10.71 -12.67 9.63
C ARG A 68 11.42 -11.52 8.92
N ASP A 69 11.63 -11.64 7.62
CA ASP A 69 12.29 -10.61 6.82
C ASP A 69 11.43 -9.34 6.75
N LEU A 70 10.10 -9.51 6.73
CA LEU A 70 9.17 -8.39 6.81
C LEU A 70 9.29 -7.64 8.14
N CYS A 71 9.30 -8.36 9.27
CA CYS A 71 9.49 -7.76 10.59
C CYS A 71 10.85 -7.07 10.72
N ALA A 72 11.91 -7.67 10.15
CA ALA A 72 13.25 -7.08 10.11
C ALA A 72 13.26 -5.77 9.30
N LEU A 73 12.59 -5.74 8.14
CA LEU A 73 12.46 -4.54 7.32
C LEU A 73 11.78 -3.38 8.07
N PHE A 74 10.73 -3.68 8.84
CA PHE A 74 9.95 -2.66 9.52
C PHE A 74 10.53 -2.23 10.88
N HIS A 75 11.67 -2.79 11.32
CA HIS A 75 12.26 -2.55 12.66
C HIS A 75 11.16 -2.41 13.73
N VAL A 76 10.21 -3.33 13.74
CA VAL A 76 9.16 -3.29 14.74
C VAL A 76 9.82 -3.73 16.04
N ASN A 77 10.22 -2.75 16.87
CA ASN A 77 10.27 -2.91 18.31
C ASN A 77 8.86 -3.31 18.74
N ILE A 78 8.58 -4.62 18.68
CA ILE A 78 7.43 -5.22 19.33
C ILE A 78 7.77 -5.22 20.83
N GLU A 79 7.64 -4.05 21.44
CA GLU A 79 7.48 -3.87 22.88
C GLU A 79 6.03 -3.41 23.20
#